data_AF-A0A1V5MIL5-F1
#
_entry.id   AF-A0A1V5MIL5-F1
#
_cell.length_a   1.000
_cell.length_b   1.000
_cell.length_c   1.000
_cell.angle_alpha   90.00
_cell.angle_beta   90.00
_cell.angle_gamma   90.00
#
_symmetry.space_group_name_H-M   'P 1'
#
loop_
_entity.id
_entity.type
_entity.pdbx_description
1 polymer ?
#
loop_
_entity_poly.entity_id
_entity_poly.type
_entity_poly.pdbx_seq_one_letter_code
_entity_poly.pdbx_strand_id
1 'polypeptide(L)'
;MPAELMRETFESLKSANTKLQLMAVVYTMHLDLDFSAYLPCLDIVNLWVWKSSDLPNLDEYLKKAEERFPGKPIHLGLYLYDYGETCDTLPMSLVKFQLERAREYLRTGRIKGFHLIGSYLKEELRSEPARWLAENLAGE
;
A
#
# COMPACT_ATOMS: atom_id res chain seq x y z
N MET A 1 3.52 15.26 -8.93
CA MET A 1 2.37 16.09 -9.32
C MET A 1 2.29 17.29 -8.39
N PRO A 2 2.19 18.53 -8.89
CA PRO A 2 1.98 19.72 -8.05
C PRO A 2 0.69 19.62 -7.23
N ALA A 3 0.66 20.19 -6.02
CA ALA A 3 -0.51 20.12 -5.14
C ALA A 3 -1.76 20.79 -5.72
N GLU A 4 -1.58 21.85 -6.51
CA GLU A 4 -2.67 22.52 -7.23
C GLU A 4 -3.37 21.60 -8.22
N LEU A 5 -2.62 20.91 -9.08
CA LEU A 5 -3.18 19.95 -10.03
C LEU A 5 -3.88 18.77 -9.33
N MET A 6 -3.36 18.34 -8.17
CA MET A 6 -4.02 17.30 -7.37
C MET A 6 -5.37 17.77 -6.81
N ARG A 7 -5.45 19.04 -6.40
CA ARG A 7 -6.69 19.66 -5.93
C ARG A 7 -7.72 19.75 -7.04
N GLU A 8 -7.33 20.22 -8.22
CA GLU A 8 -8.22 20.28 -9.39
C GLU A 8 -8.74 18.89 -9.77
N THR A 9 -7.87 17.88 -9.72
CA THR A 9 -8.25 16.48 -9.95
C THR A 9 -9.26 16.00 -8.92
N PHE A 10 -9.02 16.28 -7.63
CA PHE A 10 -9.92 15.91 -6.55
C PHE A 10 -11.29 16.60 -6.69
N GLU A 11 -11.33 17.90 -6.94
CA GLU A 11 -12.56 18.66 -7.11
C GLU A 11 -13.37 18.15 -8.32
N SER A 12 -12.69 17.89 -9.44
CA SER A 12 -13.31 17.30 -10.64
C SER A 12 -13.89 15.93 -10.35
N LEU A 13 -13.15 15.08 -9.64
CA LEU A 13 -13.60 13.74 -9.24
C LEU A 13 -14.86 13.81 -8.37
N LYS A 14 -14.88 14.68 -7.36
CA LYS A 14 -16.01 14.83 -6.44
C LYS A 14 -17.22 15.48 -7.09
N SER A 15 -17.01 16.41 -8.02
CA SER A 15 -18.06 17.02 -8.84
C SER A 15 -18.75 15.98 -9.72
N ALA A 16 -17.99 15.07 -10.33
CA ALA A 16 -18.54 14.00 -11.16
C ALA A 16 -19.30 12.96 -10.33
N ASN A 17 -18.75 12.54 -9.18
CA ASN A 17 -19.40 11.61 -8.25
C ASN A 17 -18.76 11.68 -6.87
N THR A 18 -19.53 12.11 -5.86
CA THR A 18 -19.06 12.28 -4.48
C THR A 18 -18.59 10.98 -3.81
N LYS A 19 -19.00 9.81 -4.33
CA LYS A 19 -18.58 8.49 -3.83
C LYS A 19 -17.21 8.04 -4.34
N LEU A 20 -16.68 8.64 -5.41
CA LEU A 20 -15.36 8.29 -5.91
C LEU A 20 -14.28 8.73 -4.92
N GLN A 21 -13.27 7.89 -4.72
CA GLN A 21 -12.17 8.16 -3.81
C GLN A 21 -10.87 8.39 -4.58
N LEU A 22 -10.15 9.46 -4.23
CA LEU A 22 -8.81 9.72 -4.72
C LEU A 22 -7.80 9.11 -3.74
N MET A 23 -7.05 8.12 -4.23
CA MET A 23 -6.03 7.41 -3.48
C MET A 23 -4.64 7.79 -4.01
N ALA A 24 -3.67 7.99 -3.12
CA ALA A 24 -2.29 8.30 -3.48
C ALA A 24 -1.34 7.21 -2.99
N VAL A 25 -0.49 6.75 -3.90
CA VAL A 25 0.65 5.87 -3.60
C VAL A 25 1.70 6.68 -2.86
N VAL A 26 2.03 6.25 -1.65
CA VAL A 26 3.09 6.84 -0.82
C VAL A 26 4.08 5.74 -0.48
N TYR A 27 5.31 5.89 -0.96
CA TYR A 27 6.40 5.00 -0.58
C TYR A 27 6.97 5.39 0.78
N THR A 28 7.38 4.40 1.57
CA THR A 28 7.93 4.63 2.93
C THR A 28 9.15 5.54 2.95
N MET A 29 9.99 5.50 1.91
CA MET A 29 11.13 6.41 1.73
C MET A 29 10.75 7.89 1.54
N HIS A 30 9.48 8.18 1.22
CA HIS A 30 8.98 9.54 1.03
C HIS A 30 8.23 10.09 2.25
N LEU A 31 8.12 9.33 3.35
CA LEU A 31 7.33 9.75 4.52
C LEU A 31 7.86 11.02 5.21
N ASP A 32 9.13 11.38 4.99
CA ASP A 32 9.73 12.61 5.50
C ASP A 32 9.43 13.87 4.68
N LEU A 33 8.78 13.72 3.52
CA LEU A 33 8.40 14.86 2.68
C LEU A 33 7.22 15.65 3.28
N ASP A 34 7.01 16.87 2.76
CA ASP A 34 5.84 17.65 3.12
C ASP A 34 4.58 17.32 2.32
N PHE A 35 3.61 16.71 3.01
CA PHE A 35 2.30 16.36 2.46
C PHE A 35 1.20 17.36 2.82
N SER A 36 1.49 18.40 3.60
CA SER A 36 0.50 19.34 4.13
C SER A 36 -0.47 19.87 3.05
N ALA A 37 0.08 20.27 1.90
CA ALA A 37 -0.69 20.79 0.75
C ALA A 37 -1.56 19.74 0.04
N TYR A 38 -1.28 18.45 0.25
CA TYR A 38 -1.97 17.32 -0.40
C TYR A 38 -3.03 16.67 0.49
N LEU A 39 -2.94 16.82 1.82
CA LEU A 39 -3.91 16.23 2.76
C LEU A 39 -5.38 16.60 2.47
N PRO A 40 -5.72 17.83 2.05
CA PRO A 40 -7.12 18.18 1.76
C PRO A 40 -7.68 17.46 0.51
N CYS A 41 -6.83 17.09 -0.44
CA CYS A 41 -7.22 16.50 -1.72
C CYS A 41 -6.91 14.99 -1.81
N LEU A 42 -6.89 14.30 -0.67
CA LEU A 42 -6.62 12.87 -0.58
C LEU A 42 -7.67 12.16 0.28
N ASP A 43 -8.30 11.11 -0.25
CA ASP A 43 -9.24 10.28 0.52
C ASP A 43 -8.53 9.12 1.22
N ILE A 44 -7.60 8.44 0.54
CA ILE A 44 -6.91 7.23 1.04
C ILE A 44 -5.41 7.31 0.77
N VAL A 45 -4.60 6.98 1.77
CA VAL A 45 -3.16 6.77 1.60
C VAL A 45 -2.94 5.31 1.24
N ASN A 46 -2.25 5.03 0.14
CA ASN A 46 -1.83 3.69 -0.22
C ASN A 46 -0.32 3.56 0.04
N LEU A 47 0.02 2.95 1.18
CA LEU A 47 1.39 2.87 1.70
C LEU A 47 2.14 1.68 1.11
N TRP A 48 3.32 1.91 0.54
CA TRP A 48 4.14 0.86 -0.08
C TRP A 48 5.58 0.87 0.45
N VAL A 49 6.11 -0.31 0.74
CA VAL A 49 7.54 -0.52 1.00
C VAL A 49 8.19 -0.95 -0.31
N TRP A 50 9.07 -0.13 -0.87
CA TRP A 50 9.66 -0.39 -2.21
C TRP A 50 10.69 -1.52 -2.18
N LYS A 51 11.60 -1.51 -1.20
CA LYS A 51 12.67 -2.50 -1.05
C LYS A 51 12.21 -3.64 -0.18
N SER A 52 12.45 -4.88 -0.59
CA SER A 52 12.05 -6.05 0.19
C SER A 52 12.82 -6.14 1.52
N SER A 53 14.06 -5.67 1.56
CA SER A 53 14.90 -5.55 2.75
C SER A 53 14.35 -4.62 3.82
N ASP A 54 13.48 -3.67 3.44
CA ASP A 54 12.83 -2.73 4.36
C ASP A 54 11.51 -3.26 4.93
N LEU A 55 10.94 -4.36 4.38
CA LEU A 55 9.67 -4.92 4.85
C LEU A 55 9.63 -5.22 6.35
N PRO A 56 10.70 -5.72 7.02
CA PRO A 56 10.69 -5.94 8.47
C PRO A 56 10.35 -4.69 9.30
N ASN A 57 10.53 -3.48 8.76
CA ASN A 57 10.27 -2.21 9.45
C ASN A 57 8.81 -1.73 9.28
N LEU A 58 7.91 -2.58 8.80
CA LEU A 58 6.53 -2.21 8.44
C LEU A 58 5.74 -1.57 9.60
N ASP A 59 5.95 -2.04 10.83
CA ASP A 59 5.30 -1.49 12.02
C ASP A 59 5.69 -0.02 12.26
N GLU A 60 6.98 0.30 12.08
CA GLU A 60 7.50 1.67 12.21
C GLU A 60 7.00 2.56 11.09
N TYR A 61 7.00 2.05 9.86
CA TYR A 61 6.49 2.79 8.71
C TYR A 61 4.99 3.08 8.80
N LEU A 62 4.20 2.12 9.27
CA LEU A 62 2.76 2.34 9.47
C LEU A 62 2.53 3.40 10.53
N LYS A 63 3.26 3.34 11.65
CA LYS A 63 3.19 4.38 12.69
C LYS A 63 3.52 5.77 12.12
N LYS A 64 4.62 5.89 11.38
CA LYS A 64 5.02 7.15 10.76
C LYS A 64 4.00 7.65 9.73
N ALA A 65 3.37 6.75 8.98
CA ALA A 65 2.28 7.10 8.06
C ALA A 65 1.03 7.59 8.81
N GLU A 66 0.64 6.96 9.91
CA GLU A 66 -0.47 7.42 10.77
C GLU A 66 -0.22 8.84 11.31
N GLU A 67 1.03 9.15 11.70
CA GLU A 67 1.45 10.48 12.15
C GLU A 67 1.44 11.51 11.00
N ARG A 68 1.87 11.12 9.80
CA ARG A 68 1.99 12.02 8.65
C ARG A 68 0.64 12.32 7.98
N PHE A 69 -0.28 11.38 8.04
CA PHE A 69 -1.59 11.46 7.40
C PHE A 69 -2.73 11.33 8.43
N PRO A 70 -2.81 12.25 9.40
CA PRO A 70 -3.76 12.14 10.51
C PRO A 70 -5.19 12.05 10.01
N GLY A 71 -5.91 11.02 10.47
CA GLY A 71 -7.32 10.78 10.12
C GLY A 71 -7.55 10.25 8.70
N LYS A 72 -6.51 10.03 7.90
CA LYS A 72 -6.66 9.43 6.57
C LYS A 72 -6.64 7.90 6.67
N PRO A 73 -7.62 7.18 6.08
CA PRO A 73 -7.56 5.74 5.99
C PRO A 73 -6.33 5.30 5.17
N ILE A 74 -5.65 4.26 5.65
CA ILE A 74 -4.47 3.69 5.02
C ILE A 74 -4.84 2.35 4.38
N HIS A 75 -4.43 2.14 3.13
CA HIS A 75 -4.40 0.84 2.47
C HIS A 75 -2.95 0.40 2.32
N LEU A 76 -2.62 -0.82 2.73
CA LEU A 76 -1.26 -1.35 2.61
C LEU A 76 -1.01 -1.95 1.22
N GLY A 77 0.14 -1.68 0.63
CA GLY A 77 0.62 -2.37 -0.56
C GLY A 77 1.43 -3.61 -0.21
N LEU A 78 1.15 -4.72 -0.88
CA LEU A 78 1.84 -6.00 -0.75
C LEU A 78 2.36 -6.43 -2.12
N TYR A 79 3.57 -7.00 -2.14
CA TYR A 79 4.21 -7.47 -3.38
C TYR A 79 4.30 -8.99 -3.43
N LEU A 80 4.17 -9.58 -4.61
CA LEU A 80 4.61 -10.95 -4.88
C LEU A 80 5.97 -11.00 -5.62
N TYR A 81 6.39 -9.86 -6.16
CA TYR A 81 7.61 -9.70 -6.92
C TYR A 81 8.42 -8.51 -6.40
N ASP A 82 9.71 -8.71 -6.20
CA ASP A 82 10.64 -7.71 -5.68
C ASP A 82 11.15 -6.81 -6.81
N TYR A 83 10.39 -5.77 -7.11
CA TYR A 83 10.79 -4.74 -8.06
C TYR A 83 11.91 -3.83 -7.55
N GLY A 84 12.09 -3.76 -6.23
CA GLY A 84 12.95 -2.76 -5.60
C GLY A 84 14.40 -3.16 -5.50
N GLU A 85 14.69 -4.48 -5.47
CA GLU A 85 16.04 -4.99 -5.24
C GLU A 85 16.42 -6.15 -6.15
N THR A 86 15.74 -7.30 -6.08
CA THR A 86 16.22 -8.52 -6.77
C THR A 86 15.69 -8.68 -8.19
N CYS A 87 14.61 -8.00 -8.56
CA CYS A 87 13.86 -8.27 -9.79
C CYS A 87 13.52 -9.77 -9.92
N ASP A 88 13.01 -10.36 -8.85
CA ASP A 88 12.56 -11.76 -8.82
C ASP A 88 11.35 -11.93 -7.88
N THR A 89 10.77 -13.12 -7.88
CA THR A 89 9.71 -13.52 -6.96
C THR A 89 10.15 -13.31 -5.51
N LEU A 90 9.28 -12.70 -4.70
CA LEU A 90 9.58 -12.49 -3.30
C LEU A 90 9.73 -13.82 -2.55
N PRO A 91 10.69 -13.93 -1.63
CA PRO A 91 10.80 -15.07 -0.74
C PRO A 91 9.49 -15.33 0.02
N MET A 92 9.12 -16.62 0.14
CA MET A 92 7.91 -17.04 0.85
C MET A 92 7.81 -16.48 2.28
N SER A 93 8.94 -16.32 2.98
CA SER A 93 8.99 -15.72 4.32
C SER A 93 8.46 -14.28 4.32
N LEU A 94 8.83 -13.47 3.33
CA LEU A 94 8.37 -12.08 3.20
C LEU A 94 6.91 -12.02 2.74
N VAL A 95 6.49 -12.94 1.86
CA VAL A 95 5.09 -13.04 1.44
C VAL A 95 4.16 -13.38 2.60
N LYS A 96 4.57 -14.30 3.48
CA LYS A 96 3.85 -14.63 4.71
C LYS A 96 3.83 -13.45 5.68
N PHE A 97 5.00 -12.89 5.95
CA PHE A 97 5.17 -11.78 6.90
C PHE A 97 4.24 -10.59 6.57
N GLN A 98 4.24 -10.13 5.32
CA GLN A 98 3.44 -8.98 4.94
C GLN A 98 1.93 -9.25 5.01
N LEU A 99 1.47 -10.48 4.70
CA LEU A 99 0.06 -10.85 4.81
C LEU A 99 -0.39 -10.96 6.27
N GLU A 100 0.44 -11.57 7.13
CA GLU A 100 0.18 -11.66 8.57
C GLU A 100 0.07 -10.27 9.22
N ARG A 101 0.99 -9.36 8.88
CA ARG A 101 0.92 -7.95 9.29
C ARG A 101 -0.33 -7.27 8.75
N ALA A 102 -0.66 -7.42 7.47
CA ALA A 102 -1.86 -6.84 6.89
C ALA A 102 -3.14 -7.30 7.62
N ARG A 103 -3.25 -8.60 7.93
CA ARG A 103 -4.37 -9.17 8.71
C ARG A 103 -4.43 -8.57 10.12
N GLU A 104 -3.31 -8.46 10.80
CA GLU A 104 -3.26 -7.83 12.12
C GLU A 104 -3.69 -6.36 12.09
N TYR A 105 -3.20 -5.61 11.11
CA TYR A 105 -3.55 -4.20 10.94
C TYR A 105 -5.02 -4.00 10.57
N LEU A 106 -5.59 -4.91 9.77
CA LEU A 106 -7.03 -4.92 9.50
C LEU A 106 -7.83 -5.19 10.79
N ARG A 107 -7.44 -6.23 11.54
CA ARG A 107 -8.11 -6.62 12.80
C ARG A 107 -8.06 -5.50 13.85
N THR A 108 -6.93 -4.80 13.94
CA THR A 108 -6.74 -3.65 14.85
C THR A 108 -7.27 -2.34 14.29
N GLY A 109 -7.76 -2.33 13.04
CA GLY A 109 -8.35 -1.17 12.38
C GLY A 109 -7.36 -0.10 11.92
N ARG A 110 -6.05 -0.37 12.01
CA ARG A 110 -4.95 0.52 11.60
C ARG A 110 -4.88 0.73 10.08
N ILE A 111 -5.25 -0.28 9.31
CA ILE A 111 -5.49 -0.16 7.86
C ILE A 111 -6.95 -0.49 7.53
N LYS A 112 -7.44 -0.03 6.36
CA LYS A 112 -8.80 -0.29 5.86
C LYS A 112 -8.85 -1.28 4.71
N GLY A 113 -7.70 -1.66 4.18
CA GLY A 113 -7.57 -2.61 3.09
C GLY A 113 -6.11 -2.81 2.73
N PHE A 114 -5.86 -3.70 1.78
CA PHE A 114 -4.56 -3.83 1.15
C PHE A 114 -4.71 -4.10 -0.36
N HIS A 115 -3.65 -3.84 -1.11
CA HIS A 115 -3.56 -4.09 -2.54
C HIS A 115 -2.40 -5.04 -2.81
N LEU A 116 -2.62 -6.01 -3.69
CA LEU A 116 -1.62 -6.99 -4.10
C LEU A 116 -1.10 -6.64 -5.49
N ILE A 117 0.22 -6.56 -5.65
CA ILE A 117 0.85 -6.44 -6.97
C ILE A 117 1.85 -7.58 -7.14
N GLY A 118 1.69 -8.35 -8.21
CA GLY A 118 2.72 -9.27 -8.69
C GLY A 118 3.49 -8.71 -9.88
N SER A 119 4.28 -9.55 -10.50
CA SER A 119 4.84 -9.37 -11.84
C SER A 119 3.75 -9.43 -12.92
N TYR A 120 4.09 -8.95 -14.12
CA TYR A 120 3.28 -9.14 -15.32
C TYR A 120 3.56 -10.51 -16.00
N LEU A 121 4.41 -11.36 -15.41
CA LEU A 121 4.80 -12.65 -15.96
C LEU A 121 3.83 -13.74 -15.52
N LYS A 122 3.37 -14.55 -16.48
CA LYS A 122 2.41 -15.63 -16.21
C LYS A 122 2.98 -16.72 -15.32
N GLU A 123 4.31 -16.86 -15.32
CA GLU A 123 5.07 -17.85 -14.55
C GLU A 123 4.96 -17.58 -13.04
N GLU A 124 4.98 -16.32 -12.63
CA GLU A 124 4.86 -15.93 -11.23
C GLU A 124 3.43 -16.15 -10.70
N LEU A 125 2.39 -16.00 -11.53
CA LEU A 125 1.03 -16.42 -11.16
C LEU A 125 0.90 -17.93 -10.89
N ARG A 126 1.84 -18.74 -11.38
CA ARG A 126 1.92 -20.18 -11.12
C ARG A 126 2.90 -20.53 -10.00
N SER A 127 3.60 -19.54 -9.44
CA SER A 127 4.56 -19.72 -8.37
C SER A 127 3.90 -20.21 -7.08
N GLU A 128 4.71 -20.84 -6.22
CA GLU A 128 4.27 -21.22 -4.88
C GLU A 128 3.74 -20.02 -4.08
N PRO A 129 4.42 -18.84 -4.05
CA PRO A 129 3.88 -17.65 -3.39
C PRO A 129 2.50 -17.22 -3.85
N ALA A 130 2.25 -17.19 -5.16
CA ALA A 130 0.96 -16.76 -5.70
C ALA A 130 -0.17 -17.72 -5.29
N ARG A 131 0.08 -19.05 -5.34
CA ARG A 131 -0.91 -20.06 -4.92
C ARG A 131 -1.16 -20.00 -3.43
N TRP A 132 -0.10 -19.98 -2.64
CA TRP A 132 -0.20 -19.90 -1.18
C TRP A 132 -0.96 -18.64 -0.77
N LEU A 133 -0.66 -17.49 -1.38
CA LEU A 133 -1.38 -16.25 -1.09
C LEU A 133 -2.87 -16.40 -1.42
N ALA A 134 -3.22 -16.90 -2.62
CA ALA A 134 -4.61 -17.07 -3.02
C ALA A 134 -5.42 -17.96 -2.05
N GLU A 135 -4.83 -19.07 -1.59
CA GLU A 135 -5.43 -19.98 -0.61
C GLU A 135 -5.60 -19.33 0.78
N ASN A 136 -4.79 -18.32 1.09
CA ASN A 136 -4.77 -17.63 2.38
C ASN A 136 -5.36 -16.20 2.31
N LEU A 137 -5.98 -15.77 1.21
CA LEU A 137 -6.57 -14.42 1.15
C LEU A 137 -7.91 -14.33 1.89
N ALA A 138 -8.73 -15.37 1.80
CA ALA A 138 -9.92 -15.51 2.63
C ALA A 138 -9.45 -15.97 4.01
N GLY A 139 -9.13 -15.03 4.89
CA GLY A 139 -8.82 -15.35 6.28
C GLY A 139 -10.00 -16.06 6.94
N GLU A 140 -9.74 -17.15 7.65
CA GLU A 140 -10.58 -17.60 8.77
C GLU A 140 -10.50 -16.60 9.93
#